data_AF-A0A2N0X9G8-F1
#
_entry.id   AF-A0A2N0X9G8-F1
#
_cell.length_a   1.000
_cell.length_b   1.000
_cell.length_c   1.000
_cell.angle_alpha   90.00
_cell.angle_beta   90.00
_cell.angle_gamma   90.00
#
_symmetry.space_group_name_H-M   'P 1'
#
loop_
_entity.id
_entity.type
_entity.pdbx_description
1 polymer ?
#
loop_
_entity_poly.entity_id
_entity_poly.type
_entity_poly.pdbx_seq_one_letter_code
_entity_poly.pdbx_strand_id
1 'polypeptide(L)'
;MSLLNTVSPAARAPRLLVVSDFDGTLAGISEDPMNVPVESASIAALSALAGMPDTRVVILSGRNLAQLDVVCPTQPPIARVGSHGAEPEGHAAQLDPEQRAALDALAEELEALCEGVEGAFVEYKPYQRVFHYIRVRDEEVMRRLLAEVEALDPRGTHVTWGKRVVEFSVSTATKGTWMREEQERWRPDVTVFAGDDTTDEHAFKVMAPTDLSVKVGRGETAATTRVGSIHEVGELLDALARARAERINPAALRVADRLALACANMAAVLAQATPEQWDARAHSTLSSLIAQTPRPAAAWAEFTRATSAALDVAGEESALARVIARELVPEIEACARDLASRWGARTYLGGPA
;
A
#
# COMPACT_ATOMS: atom_id res chain seq x y z
N MET A 1 20.73 2.26 -15.01
CA MET A 1 20.70 0.80 -14.77
C MET A 1 19.31 0.33 -15.15
N SER A 2 19.13 -0.76 -15.89
CA SER A 2 17.78 -1.20 -16.30
C SER A 2 16.97 -1.63 -15.07
N LEU A 3 15.74 -1.13 -14.91
CA LEU A 3 14.82 -1.49 -13.80
C LEU A 3 14.68 -3.01 -13.65
N LEU A 4 14.62 -3.73 -14.78
CA LEU A 4 14.53 -5.20 -14.80
C LEU A 4 15.74 -5.87 -14.13
N ASN A 5 16.96 -5.34 -14.31
CA ASN A 5 18.14 -5.92 -13.68
C ASN A 5 18.13 -5.70 -12.16
N THR A 6 17.57 -4.58 -11.70
CA THR A 6 17.42 -4.26 -10.28
C THR A 6 16.44 -5.21 -9.59
N VAL A 7 15.28 -5.47 -10.20
CA VAL A 7 14.20 -6.25 -9.57
C VAL A 7 14.31 -7.76 -9.79
N SER A 8 15.03 -8.21 -10.82
CA SER A 8 15.12 -9.64 -11.19
C SER A 8 15.58 -10.57 -10.06
N PRO A 9 16.58 -10.22 -9.23
CA PRO A 9 16.97 -11.07 -8.10
C PRO A 9 15.83 -11.27 -7.10
N ALA A 10 15.16 -10.18 -6.71
CA ALA A 10 14.02 -10.22 -5.79
C ALA A 10 12.83 -10.98 -6.38
N ALA A 11 12.52 -10.74 -7.67
CA ALA A 11 11.45 -11.43 -8.37
C ALA A 11 11.61 -12.96 -8.36
N ARG A 12 12.85 -13.47 -8.39
CA ARG A 12 13.20 -14.89 -8.44
C ARG A 12 13.21 -15.60 -7.08
N ALA A 13 13.23 -14.86 -5.97
CA ALA A 13 13.27 -15.41 -4.62
C ALA A 13 12.10 -16.40 -4.38
N PRO A 14 12.26 -17.56 -3.75
CA PRO A 14 11.12 -18.45 -3.51
C PRO A 14 10.00 -17.73 -2.74
N ARG A 15 10.33 -17.09 -1.61
CA ARG A 15 9.42 -16.30 -0.78
C ARG A 15 9.80 -14.83 -0.80
N LEU A 16 8.89 -13.99 -1.28
CA LEU A 16 9.11 -12.55 -1.46
C LEU A 16 8.24 -11.74 -0.49
N LEU A 17 8.88 -10.93 0.34
CA LEU A 17 8.20 -9.91 1.15
C LEU A 17 8.37 -8.55 0.47
N VAL A 18 7.28 -7.88 0.14
CA VAL A 18 7.26 -6.53 -0.42
C VAL A 18 6.63 -5.62 0.62
N VAL A 19 7.39 -4.63 1.07
CA VAL A 19 6.92 -3.63 2.04
C VAL A 19 7.08 -2.26 1.40
N SER A 20 6.13 -1.37 1.62
CA SER A 20 6.24 0.01 1.15
C SER A 20 5.76 0.97 2.22
N ASP A 21 6.46 2.09 2.37
CA ASP A 21 5.88 3.27 2.98
C ASP A 21 4.74 3.82 2.11
N PHE A 22 3.92 4.70 2.67
CA PHE A 22 2.80 5.32 2.00
C PHE A 22 3.09 6.77 1.58
N ASP A 23 3.18 7.71 2.52
CA ASP A 23 3.45 9.12 2.20
C ASP A 23 4.84 9.29 1.60
N GLY A 24 4.98 10.17 0.61
CA GLY A 24 6.24 10.38 -0.12
C GLY A 24 6.71 9.21 -0.99
N THR A 25 6.05 8.05 -0.92
CA THR A 25 6.43 6.80 -1.60
C THR A 25 5.34 6.29 -2.55
N LEU A 26 4.18 5.89 -2.02
CA LEU A 26 3.00 5.49 -2.80
C LEU A 26 2.06 6.66 -3.07
N ALA A 27 2.14 7.71 -2.25
CA ALA A 27 1.38 8.93 -2.39
C ALA A 27 2.31 10.15 -2.30
N GLY A 28 1.97 11.22 -3.01
CA GLY A 28 2.67 12.50 -2.88
C GLY A 28 2.38 13.18 -1.54
N ILE A 29 3.16 14.22 -1.23
CA ILE A 29 2.94 15.04 -0.03
C ILE A 29 1.91 16.13 -0.34
N SER A 30 0.97 16.36 0.57
CA SER A 30 -0.10 17.36 0.45
C SER A 30 -0.17 18.24 1.70
N GLU A 31 -0.67 19.47 1.56
CA GLU A 31 -0.99 20.34 2.70
C GLU A 31 -2.19 19.85 3.49
N ASP A 32 -3.10 19.11 2.85
CA ASP A 32 -4.18 18.38 3.50
C ASP A 32 -3.76 16.91 3.67
N PRO A 33 -3.45 16.46 4.90
CA PRO A 33 -3.03 15.08 5.14
C PRO A 33 -4.10 14.06 4.75
N MET A 34 -5.38 14.43 4.64
CA MET A 34 -6.45 13.51 4.26
C MET A 34 -6.73 13.50 2.75
N ASN A 35 -6.03 14.34 1.98
CA ASN A 35 -6.16 14.42 0.53
C ASN A 35 -4.79 14.40 -0.12
N VAL A 36 -4.22 13.20 -0.26
CA VAL A 36 -2.91 12.96 -0.89
C VAL A 36 -3.07 12.33 -2.27
N PRO A 37 -2.31 12.76 -3.29
CA PRO A 37 -2.35 12.15 -4.61
C PRO A 37 -1.65 10.78 -4.59
N VAL A 38 -2.41 9.71 -4.80
CA VAL A 38 -1.89 8.34 -4.80
C VAL A 38 -1.41 7.93 -6.20
N GLU A 39 -0.24 7.31 -6.30
CA GLU A 39 0.27 6.74 -7.55
C GLU A 39 -0.44 5.43 -7.88
N SER A 40 -1.34 5.47 -8.86
CA SER A 40 -2.20 4.35 -9.21
C SER A 40 -1.42 3.15 -9.75
N ALA A 41 -0.29 3.37 -10.44
CA ALA A 41 0.57 2.30 -10.93
C ALA A 41 1.14 1.46 -9.77
N SER A 42 1.55 2.13 -8.68
CA SER A 42 2.06 1.47 -7.48
C SER A 42 0.99 0.60 -6.81
N ILE A 43 -0.22 1.13 -6.62
CA ILE A 43 -1.34 0.39 -6.02
C ILE A 43 -1.68 -0.87 -6.82
N ALA A 44 -1.73 -0.73 -8.15
CA ALA A 44 -2.04 -1.85 -9.02
C ALA A 44 -0.94 -2.92 -9.00
N ALA A 45 0.34 -2.52 -9.01
CA ALA A 45 1.48 -3.43 -8.93
C ALA A 45 1.53 -4.19 -7.59
N LEU A 46 1.30 -3.49 -6.47
CA LEU A 46 1.20 -4.11 -5.14
C LEU A 46 0.05 -5.11 -5.06
N SER A 47 -1.09 -4.79 -5.69
CA SER A 47 -2.24 -5.69 -5.73
C SER A 47 -1.96 -6.95 -6.55
N ALA A 48 -1.28 -6.81 -7.69
CA ALA A 48 -0.83 -7.94 -8.50
C ALA A 48 0.15 -8.83 -7.71
N LEU A 49 1.15 -8.23 -7.06
CA LEU A 49 2.12 -8.95 -6.22
C LEU A 49 1.44 -9.69 -5.07
N ALA A 50 0.45 -9.08 -4.42
CA ALA A 50 -0.26 -9.68 -3.29
C ALA A 50 -1.08 -10.91 -3.69
N GLY A 51 -1.52 -10.98 -4.96
CA GLY A 51 -2.22 -12.15 -5.51
C GLY A 51 -1.30 -13.30 -5.93
N MET A 52 0.03 -13.12 -5.87
CA MET A 52 0.98 -14.13 -6.31
C MET A 52 1.37 -15.10 -5.18
N PRO A 53 1.58 -16.40 -5.48
CA PRO A 53 2.05 -17.38 -4.51
C PRO A 53 3.38 -16.96 -3.89
N ASP A 54 3.55 -17.34 -2.62
CA ASP A 54 4.76 -17.08 -1.84
C ASP A 54 5.19 -15.61 -1.89
N THR A 55 4.22 -14.70 -2.00
CA THR A 55 4.44 -13.25 -2.06
C THR A 55 3.56 -12.60 -1.03
N ARG A 56 4.16 -11.80 -0.15
CA ARG A 56 3.45 -11.05 0.89
C ARG A 56 3.69 -9.57 0.66
N VAL A 57 2.61 -8.79 0.69
CA VAL A 57 2.67 -7.35 0.48
C VAL A 57 2.15 -6.64 1.73
N VAL A 58 2.91 -5.65 2.19
CA VAL A 58 2.57 -4.86 3.38
C VAL A 58 2.77 -3.37 3.12
N ILE A 59 1.81 -2.56 3.53
CA ILE A 59 1.97 -1.11 3.64
C ILE A 59 2.33 -0.79 5.09
N LEU A 60 3.49 -0.16 5.29
CA LEU A 60 4.03 0.20 6.60
C LEU A 60 4.17 1.71 6.71
N SER A 61 3.20 2.35 7.34
CA SER A 61 3.06 3.81 7.37
C SER A 61 3.27 4.39 8.78
N GLY A 62 3.68 5.66 8.82
CA GLY A 62 3.61 6.48 10.04
C GLY A 62 2.19 6.92 10.40
N ARG A 63 1.26 6.91 9.44
CA ARG A 63 -0.17 7.16 9.69
C ARG A 63 -0.74 6.09 10.61
N ASN A 64 -1.69 6.46 11.46
CA ASN A 64 -2.48 5.46 12.16
C ASN A 64 -3.39 4.72 11.16
N LEU A 65 -3.90 3.54 11.54
CA LEU A 65 -4.71 2.72 10.62
C LEU A 65 -5.97 3.46 10.16
N ALA A 66 -6.62 4.22 11.05
CA ALA A 66 -7.84 4.98 10.70
C ALA A 66 -7.58 6.02 9.60
N GLN A 67 -6.44 6.71 9.64
CA GLN A 67 -6.02 7.63 8.57
C GLN A 67 -5.71 6.85 7.29
N LEU A 68 -4.97 5.75 7.41
CA LEU A 68 -4.58 4.92 6.27
C LEU A 68 -5.79 4.29 5.56
N ASP A 69 -6.83 3.91 6.31
CA ASP A 69 -8.11 3.40 5.81
C ASP A 69 -8.81 4.37 4.84
N VAL A 70 -8.66 5.67 5.10
CA VAL A 70 -9.31 6.72 4.28
C VAL A 70 -8.52 7.00 3.01
N VAL A 71 -7.18 7.05 3.11
CA VAL A 71 -6.32 7.58 2.04
C VAL A 71 -5.68 6.51 1.16
N CYS A 72 -5.55 5.27 1.65
CA CYS A 72 -4.85 4.20 0.93
C CYS A 72 -5.85 3.25 0.27
N PRO A 73 -6.02 3.31 -1.06
CA PRO A 73 -7.02 2.52 -1.79
C PRO A 73 -6.54 1.08 -2.05
N THR A 74 -6.09 0.39 -1.00
CA THR A 74 -5.66 -1.01 -1.06
C THR A 74 -6.66 -1.92 -0.36
N GLN A 75 -6.76 -3.16 -0.85
CA GLN A 75 -7.63 -4.19 -0.30
C GLN A 75 -6.84 -5.43 0.10
N PRO A 76 -7.41 -6.32 0.93
CA PRO A 76 -6.84 -7.64 1.16
C PRO A 76 -6.53 -8.36 -0.17
N PRO A 77 -5.43 -9.12 -0.26
CA PRO A 77 -4.59 -9.58 0.86
C PRO A 77 -3.39 -8.66 1.21
N ILE A 78 -3.36 -7.41 0.73
CA ILE A 78 -2.35 -6.44 1.17
C ILE A 78 -2.57 -6.15 2.66
N ALA A 79 -1.57 -6.43 3.49
CA ALA A 79 -1.65 -6.11 4.91
C ALA A 79 -1.28 -4.65 5.17
N ARG A 80 -1.88 -4.05 6.18
CA ARG A 80 -1.62 -2.66 6.56
C ARG A 80 -1.12 -2.57 7.99
N VAL A 81 -0.12 -1.72 8.20
CA VAL A 81 0.47 -1.47 9.51
C VAL A 81 0.67 0.02 9.66
N GLY A 82 -0.03 0.60 10.64
CA GLY A 82 0.06 2.00 10.98
C GLY A 82 1.04 2.28 12.12
N SER A 83 1.10 3.56 12.49
CA SER A 83 1.83 4.07 13.65
C SER A 83 3.29 3.58 13.71
N HIS A 84 3.99 3.66 12.57
CA HIS A 84 5.39 3.23 12.39
C HIS A 84 5.69 1.76 12.73
N GLY A 85 4.67 0.89 12.74
CA GLY A 85 4.82 -0.52 13.10
C GLY A 85 4.02 -0.95 14.34
N ALA A 86 3.52 0.02 15.14
CA ALA A 86 2.83 -0.26 16.39
C ALA A 86 1.38 -0.76 16.20
N GLU A 87 0.80 -0.56 15.01
CA GLU A 87 -0.63 -0.76 14.78
C GLU A 87 -0.87 -1.70 13.60
N PRO A 88 -0.68 -3.02 13.77
CA PRO A 88 -1.01 -3.98 12.72
C PRO A 88 -2.52 -4.11 12.55
N GLU A 89 -2.97 -4.16 11.28
CA GLU A 89 -4.38 -4.34 10.94
C GLU A 89 -5.01 -5.56 11.61
N GLY A 90 -6.28 -5.44 12.00
CA GLY A 90 -7.03 -6.49 12.69
C GLY A 90 -6.69 -6.65 14.17
N HIS A 91 -5.83 -5.80 14.72
CA HIS A 91 -5.45 -5.81 16.14
C HIS A 91 -5.76 -4.44 16.76
N ALA A 92 -6.48 -4.44 17.88
CA ALA A 92 -6.68 -3.21 18.64
C ALA A 92 -5.36 -2.72 19.25
N ALA A 93 -5.21 -1.41 19.42
CA ALA A 93 -4.05 -0.86 20.10
C ALA A 93 -3.92 -1.45 21.51
N GLN A 94 -2.78 -2.09 21.78
CA GLN A 94 -2.51 -2.73 23.06
C GLN A 94 -1.68 -1.78 23.91
N LEU A 95 -2.38 -0.90 24.63
CA LEU A 95 -1.77 -0.07 25.66
C LEU A 95 -1.90 -0.78 27.00
N ASP A 96 -0.79 -0.92 27.72
CA ASP A 96 -0.85 -1.27 29.13
C ASP A 96 -1.46 -0.11 29.97
N PRO A 97 -1.85 -0.36 31.23
CA PRO A 97 -2.45 0.67 32.07
C PRO A 97 -1.55 1.89 32.32
N GLU A 98 -0.23 1.70 32.36
CA GLU A 98 0.74 2.78 32.61
C GLU A 98 0.87 3.67 31.38
N GLN A 99 0.97 3.08 30.19
CA GLN A 99 0.97 3.78 28.91
C GLN A 99 -0.31 4.58 28.71
N ARG A 100 -1.47 4.00 29.03
CA ARG A 100 -2.74 4.72 28.94
C ARG A 100 -2.79 5.92 29.87
N ALA A 101 -2.41 5.73 31.14
CA ALA A 101 -2.36 6.81 32.12
C ALA A 101 -1.38 7.92 31.70
N ALA A 102 -0.23 7.56 31.12
CA ALA A 102 0.73 8.53 30.60
C ALA A 102 0.15 9.36 29.45
N LEU A 103 -0.51 8.73 28.48
CA LEU A 103 -1.13 9.44 27.35
C LEU A 103 -2.31 10.32 27.77
N ASP A 104 -3.10 9.89 28.75
CA ASP A 104 -4.24 10.66 29.26
C ASP A 104 -3.75 11.88 30.05
N ALA A 105 -2.73 11.73 30.90
CA ALA A 105 -2.14 12.85 31.62
C ALA A 105 -1.45 13.86 30.67
N LEU A 106 -0.73 13.38 29.65
CA LEU A 106 -0.16 14.25 28.62
C LEU A 106 -1.24 14.98 27.83
N ALA A 107 -2.36 14.33 27.53
CA ALA A 107 -3.48 14.98 26.85
C ALA A 107 -4.02 16.16 27.67
N GLU A 108 -4.29 15.94 28.96
CA GLU A 108 -4.78 17.00 29.85
C GLU A 108 -3.82 18.20 29.92
N GLU A 109 -2.52 17.95 30.07
CA GLU A 109 -1.51 19.01 30.12
C GLU A 109 -1.41 19.77 28.78
N LEU A 110 -1.33 19.05 27.67
CA LEU A 110 -1.23 19.66 26.34
C LEU A 110 -2.51 20.42 25.94
N GLU A 111 -3.68 19.96 26.34
CA GLU A 111 -4.95 20.65 26.12
C GLU A 111 -5.01 21.96 26.92
N ALA A 112 -4.54 21.96 28.17
CA ALA A 112 -4.43 23.17 28.96
C ALA A 112 -3.51 24.21 28.30
N LEU A 113 -2.42 23.78 27.66
CA LEU A 113 -1.54 24.67 26.88
C LEU A 113 -2.23 25.23 25.63
N CYS A 114 -3.13 24.48 25.01
CA CYS A 114 -3.89 24.92 23.84
C CYS A 114 -5.02 25.89 24.19
N GLU A 115 -5.46 25.94 25.46
CA GLU A 115 -6.62 26.73 25.86
C GLU A 115 -6.42 28.23 25.58
N GLY A 116 -7.34 28.81 24.80
CA GLY A 116 -7.27 30.22 24.41
C GLY A 116 -6.19 30.56 23.38
N VAL A 117 -5.45 29.58 22.84
CA VAL A 117 -4.45 29.82 21.79
C VAL A 117 -4.98 29.37 20.42
N GLU A 118 -5.32 30.36 19.58
CA GLU A 118 -5.77 30.08 18.21
C GLU A 118 -4.66 29.40 17.39
N GLY A 119 -4.98 28.22 16.85
CA GLY A 119 -4.11 27.48 15.95
C GLY A 119 -3.18 26.45 16.64
N ALA A 120 -3.26 26.31 17.96
CA ALA A 120 -2.68 25.18 18.69
C ALA A 120 -3.77 24.13 18.98
N PHE A 121 -3.44 22.84 18.86
CA PHE A 121 -4.37 21.74 19.20
C PHE A 121 -3.62 20.43 19.47
N VAL A 122 -4.29 19.51 20.16
CA VAL A 122 -3.80 18.16 20.41
C VAL A 122 -4.46 17.18 19.44
N GLU A 123 -3.66 16.46 18.66
CA GLU A 123 -4.11 15.31 17.88
C GLU A 123 -3.94 14.03 18.70
N TYR A 124 -5.02 13.26 18.77
CA TYR A 124 -5.08 11.98 19.47
C TYR A 124 -4.82 10.85 18.49
N LYS A 125 -3.73 10.11 18.72
CA LYS A 125 -3.43 8.87 17.99
C LYS A 125 -3.42 7.68 18.96
N PRO A 126 -3.52 6.44 18.45
CA PRO A 126 -3.59 5.26 19.30
C PRO A 126 -2.43 5.12 20.29
N TYR A 127 -1.22 5.50 19.90
CA TYR A 127 -0.01 5.40 20.72
C TYR A 127 0.64 6.76 21.01
N GLN A 128 0.01 7.86 20.62
CA GLN A 128 0.61 9.18 20.70
C GLN A 128 -0.37 10.27 21.15
N ARG A 129 0.20 11.32 21.74
CA ARG A 129 -0.38 12.66 21.78
C ARG A 129 0.54 13.58 20.99
N VAL A 130 -0.06 14.31 20.04
CA VAL A 130 0.69 15.13 19.10
C VAL A 130 0.24 16.56 19.25
N PHE A 131 1.13 17.40 19.78
CA PHE A 131 0.90 18.84 19.96
C PHE A 131 1.21 19.59 18.67
N HIS A 132 0.18 20.10 18.01
CA HIS A 132 0.31 20.89 16.79
C HIS A 132 0.25 22.37 17.11
N TYR A 133 1.20 23.13 16.54
CA TYR A 133 1.22 24.59 16.62
C TYR A 133 1.44 25.24 15.24
N ILE A 134 1.18 24.48 14.17
CA ILE A 134 1.41 24.91 12.79
C ILE A 134 0.63 26.18 12.40
N ARG A 135 -0.53 26.40 13.00
CA ARG A 135 -1.43 27.52 12.71
C ARG A 135 -1.27 28.70 13.68
N VAL A 136 -0.41 28.59 14.70
CA VAL A 136 -0.10 29.71 15.60
C VAL A 136 0.71 30.75 14.82
N ARG A 137 0.22 31.99 14.76
CA ARG A 137 0.85 33.08 14.00
C ARG A 137 1.69 34.02 14.85
N ASP A 138 1.39 34.12 16.14
CA ASP A 138 2.14 34.96 17.07
C ASP A 138 3.41 34.24 17.55
N GLU A 139 4.57 34.83 17.26
CA GLU A 139 5.87 34.24 17.59
C GLU A 139 6.17 34.21 19.09
N GLU A 140 5.65 35.16 19.86
CA GLU A 140 5.86 35.20 21.31
C GLU A 140 5.03 34.13 22.00
N VAL A 141 3.77 33.96 21.58
CA VAL A 141 2.91 32.87 22.02
C VAL A 141 3.52 31.51 21.64
N MET A 142 4.01 31.37 20.40
CA MET A 142 4.67 30.13 19.96
C MET A 142 5.89 29.80 20.82
N ARG A 143 6.76 30.78 21.10
CA ARG A 143 7.96 30.55 21.93
C ARG A 143 7.60 30.17 23.36
N ARG A 144 6.57 30.79 23.94
CA ARG A 144 6.05 30.44 25.27
C ARG A 144 5.55 28.99 25.30
N LEU A 145 4.70 28.62 24.34
CA LEU A 145 4.17 27.27 24.23
C LEU A 145 5.28 26.23 24.12
N LEU A 146 6.31 26.48 23.30
CA LEU A 146 7.41 25.53 23.14
C LEU A 146 8.22 25.36 24.42
N ALA A 147 8.45 26.44 25.16
CA ALA A 147 9.12 26.35 26.46
C ALA A 147 8.27 25.59 27.49
N GLU A 148 6.95 25.76 27.47
CA GLU A 148 6.03 25.03 28.35
C GLU A 148 5.95 23.55 27.99
N VAL A 149 5.88 23.20 26.69
CA VAL A 149 5.92 21.82 26.21
C VAL A 149 7.27 21.15 26.52
N GLU A 150 8.39 21.86 26.37
CA GLU A 150 9.73 21.35 26.70
C GLU A 150 9.88 21.06 28.20
N ALA A 151 9.15 21.78 29.05
CA ALA A 151 9.16 21.59 30.51
C ALA A 151 8.24 20.47 31.00
N LEU A 152 7.40 19.88 30.14
CA LEU A 152 6.51 18.78 30.53
C LEU A 152 7.31 17.52 30.88
N ASP A 153 6.82 16.78 31.87
CA ASP A 153 7.32 15.43 32.13
C ASP A 153 6.87 14.52 30.98
N PRO A 154 7.79 13.90 30.22
CA PRO A 154 7.42 13.00 29.14
C PRO A 154 6.76 11.70 29.64
N ARG A 155 6.76 11.41 30.95
CA ARG A 155 6.07 10.24 31.54
C ARG A 155 6.46 8.92 30.88
N GLY A 156 7.75 8.79 30.54
CA GLY A 156 8.30 7.61 29.86
C GLY A 156 8.02 7.54 28.35
N THR A 157 7.34 8.52 27.77
CA THR A 157 7.16 8.61 26.32
C THR A 157 8.44 9.05 25.61
N HIS A 158 8.57 8.62 24.35
CA HIS A 158 9.55 9.16 23.43
C HIS A 158 9.03 10.47 22.82
N VAL A 159 9.80 11.55 22.99
CA VAL A 159 9.44 12.87 22.47
C VAL A 159 10.18 13.13 21.15
N THR A 160 9.42 13.42 20.10
CA THR A 160 9.94 13.78 18.78
C THR A 160 9.53 15.19 18.39
N TRP A 161 10.51 16.03 18.08
CA TRP A 161 10.29 17.40 17.65
C TRP A 161 10.24 17.45 16.12
N GLY A 162 9.06 17.73 15.58
CA GLY A 162 8.84 17.87 14.14
C GLY A 162 8.70 19.33 13.71
N LYS A 163 8.43 19.53 12.41
CA LYS A 163 8.17 20.87 11.87
C LYS A 163 6.79 21.35 12.34
N ARG A 164 6.80 22.24 13.34
CA ARG A 164 5.60 22.82 13.96
C ARG A 164 4.68 21.81 14.66
N VAL A 165 5.30 20.75 15.20
CA VAL A 165 4.63 19.70 15.96
C VAL A 165 5.58 19.09 17.01
N VAL A 166 5.05 18.64 18.13
CA VAL A 166 5.76 17.83 19.13
C VAL A 166 4.97 16.55 19.39
N GLU A 167 5.57 15.39 19.15
CA GLU A 167 4.93 14.09 19.33
C GLU A 167 5.46 13.41 20.59
N PHE A 168 4.55 12.95 21.44
CA PHE A 168 4.82 12.10 22.60
C PHE A 168 4.29 10.70 22.32
N SER A 169 5.17 9.69 22.23
CA SER A 169 4.80 8.30 21.93
C SER A 169 5.12 7.34 23.06
N VAL A 170 4.14 6.51 23.46
CA VAL A 170 4.38 5.36 24.37
C VAL A 170 4.90 4.12 23.65
N SER A 171 4.93 4.14 22.32
CA SER A 171 5.44 3.04 21.52
C SER A 171 6.92 3.24 21.22
N THR A 172 7.68 2.17 21.37
CA THR A 172 9.09 2.10 20.93
C THR A 172 9.23 1.48 19.54
N ALA A 173 8.10 1.09 18.92
CA ALA A 173 8.08 0.47 17.61
C ALA A 173 8.61 1.44 16.56
N THR A 174 9.49 0.93 15.71
CA THR A 174 9.98 1.62 14.52
C THR A 174 9.73 0.74 13.30
N LYS A 175 9.80 1.32 12.10
CA LYS A 175 9.74 0.54 10.87
C LYS A 175 10.83 -0.55 10.85
N GLY A 176 11.99 -0.28 11.44
CA GLY A 176 13.09 -1.24 11.55
C GLY A 176 12.82 -2.41 12.50
N THR A 177 12.25 -2.15 13.69
CA THR A 177 11.89 -3.23 14.63
C THR A 177 10.78 -4.09 14.04
N TRP A 178 9.76 -3.47 13.44
CA TRP A 178 8.68 -4.18 12.78
C TRP A 178 9.20 -5.03 11.60
N MET A 179 10.08 -4.47 10.76
CA MET A 179 10.67 -5.21 9.63
C MET A 179 11.41 -6.46 10.10
N ARG A 180 12.20 -6.36 11.17
CA ARG A 180 12.90 -7.51 11.76
C ARG A 180 11.93 -8.59 12.24
N GLU A 181 10.92 -8.19 13.01
CA GLU A 181 9.89 -9.11 13.53
C GLU A 181 9.12 -9.80 12.40
N GLU A 182 8.73 -9.06 11.35
CA GLU A 182 8.02 -9.63 10.21
C GLU A 182 8.93 -10.56 9.39
N GLN A 183 10.21 -10.22 9.22
CA GLN A 183 11.20 -11.10 8.59
C GLN A 183 11.42 -12.39 9.39
N GLU A 184 11.50 -12.32 10.72
CA GLU A 184 11.63 -13.50 11.59
C GLU A 184 10.37 -14.39 11.55
N ARG A 185 9.19 -13.76 11.57
CA ARG A 185 7.89 -14.44 11.56
C ARG A 185 7.59 -15.08 10.21
N TRP A 186 7.71 -14.31 9.13
CA TRP A 186 7.33 -14.77 7.80
C TRP A 186 8.47 -15.52 7.12
N ARG A 187 9.74 -15.24 7.43
CA ARG A 187 10.94 -15.86 6.82
C ARG A 187 10.97 -15.72 5.29
N PRO A 188 11.00 -14.49 4.75
CA PRO A 188 11.27 -14.25 3.33
C PRO A 188 12.67 -14.70 2.94
N ASP A 189 12.85 -15.10 1.69
CA ASP A 189 14.18 -15.27 1.09
C ASP A 189 14.74 -13.92 0.62
N VAL A 190 13.87 -13.03 0.15
CA VAL A 190 14.21 -11.65 -0.20
C VAL A 190 13.09 -10.71 0.24
N THR A 191 13.50 -9.58 0.80
CA THR A 191 12.63 -8.45 1.14
C THR A 191 12.87 -7.28 0.18
N VAL A 192 11.79 -6.65 -0.26
CA VAL A 192 11.79 -5.38 -0.99
C VAL A 192 11.19 -4.34 -0.06
N PHE A 193 11.85 -3.19 0.12
CA PHE A 193 11.31 -2.07 0.87
C PHE A 193 11.51 -0.75 0.13
N ALA A 194 10.45 0.04 -0.02
CA ALA A 194 10.49 1.39 -0.57
C ALA A 194 10.04 2.42 0.49
N GLY A 195 10.78 3.51 0.62
CA GLY A 195 10.51 4.58 1.59
C GLY A 195 11.23 5.89 1.24
N ASP A 196 10.74 7.02 1.73
CA ASP A 196 11.23 8.37 1.39
C ASP A 196 11.81 9.17 2.56
N ASP A 197 11.51 8.82 3.80
CA ASP A 197 11.83 9.68 4.95
C ASP A 197 12.85 9.03 5.91
N THR A 198 13.33 9.81 6.87
CA THR A 198 14.27 9.43 7.91
C THR A 198 13.80 8.23 8.73
N THR A 199 12.48 8.02 8.89
CA THR A 199 11.96 6.85 9.62
C THR A 199 12.14 5.55 8.85
N ASP A 200 12.24 5.60 7.51
CA ASP A 200 12.49 4.45 6.64
C ASP A 200 13.93 3.95 6.73
N GLU A 201 14.85 4.82 7.11
CA GLU A 201 16.24 4.44 7.37
C GLU A 201 16.35 3.39 8.48
N HIS A 202 15.40 3.35 9.42
CA HIS A 202 15.34 2.27 10.41
C HIS A 202 15.10 0.91 9.76
N ALA A 203 14.25 0.85 8.73
CA ALA A 203 14.00 -0.38 7.97
C ALA A 203 15.20 -0.72 7.06
N PHE A 204 15.77 0.24 6.32
CA PHE A 204 16.92 -0.03 5.46
C PHE A 204 18.12 -0.59 6.24
N LYS A 205 18.36 -0.11 7.47
CA LYS A 205 19.49 -0.55 8.31
C LYS A 205 19.40 -2.00 8.80
N VAL A 206 18.21 -2.61 8.81
CA VAL A 206 18.04 -4.01 9.24
C VAL A 206 17.96 -5.00 8.09
N MET A 207 17.83 -4.51 6.85
CA MET A 207 17.74 -5.34 5.64
C MET A 207 19.07 -6.03 5.31
N ALA A 208 18.98 -7.24 4.76
CA ALA A 208 20.14 -8.00 4.35
C ALA A 208 20.74 -7.45 3.03
N PRO A 209 22.02 -7.71 2.73
CA PRO A 209 22.61 -7.31 1.45
C PRO A 209 21.94 -7.94 0.20
N THR A 210 21.18 -9.02 0.38
CA THR A 210 20.39 -9.68 -0.66
C THR A 210 19.03 -9.04 -0.88
N ASP A 211 18.58 -8.18 0.04
CA ASP A 211 17.32 -7.46 -0.03
C ASP A 211 17.42 -6.25 -0.97
N LEU A 212 16.27 -5.82 -1.49
CA LEU A 212 16.17 -4.63 -2.33
C LEU A 212 15.59 -3.47 -1.53
N SER A 213 16.47 -2.59 -1.05
CA SER A 213 16.11 -1.34 -0.40
C SER A 213 16.08 -0.19 -1.41
N VAL A 214 14.97 0.55 -1.45
CA VAL A 214 14.69 1.62 -2.42
C VAL A 214 14.39 2.92 -1.70
N LYS A 215 15.31 3.88 -1.78
CA LYS A 215 15.08 5.26 -1.33
C LYS A 215 14.34 6.06 -2.39
N VAL A 216 13.25 6.72 -2.01
CA VAL A 216 12.54 7.67 -2.87
C VAL A 216 13.06 9.08 -2.64
N GLY A 217 13.31 9.82 -3.71
CA GLY A 217 13.79 11.20 -3.64
C GLY A 217 15.25 11.33 -3.21
N ARG A 218 15.62 12.49 -2.66
CA ARG A 218 17.00 12.86 -2.28
C ARG A 218 17.33 12.49 -0.82
N GLY A 219 18.52 12.85 -0.35
CA GLY A 219 18.99 12.66 1.04
C GLY A 219 19.95 11.49 1.21
N GLU A 220 20.72 11.50 2.30
CA GLU A 220 21.56 10.36 2.69
C GLU A 220 20.69 9.14 2.98
N THR A 221 21.20 7.93 2.68
CA THR A 221 20.43 6.70 2.87
C THR A 221 21.33 5.48 3.00
N ALA A 222 20.86 4.50 3.78
CA ALA A 222 21.38 3.13 3.80
C ALA A 222 20.82 2.25 2.67
N ALA A 223 19.82 2.73 1.92
CA ALA A 223 19.27 2.00 0.79
C ALA A 223 20.28 1.79 -0.33
N THR A 224 20.20 0.63 -0.99
CA THR A 224 21.11 0.24 -2.08
C THR A 224 20.68 0.78 -3.44
N THR A 225 19.39 1.10 -3.58
CA THR A 225 18.78 1.63 -4.79
C THR A 225 18.07 2.94 -4.49
N ARG A 226 18.00 3.83 -5.48
CA ARG A 226 17.27 5.10 -5.38
C ARG A 226 16.42 5.35 -6.62
N VAL A 227 15.23 5.89 -6.40
CA VAL A 227 14.34 6.42 -7.44
C VAL A 227 14.04 7.90 -7.17
N GLY A 228 13.76 8.67 -8.22
CA GLY A 228 13.60 10.12 -8.13
C GLY A 228 12.22 10.59 -7.67
N SER A 229 11.18 9.78 -7.82
CA SER A 229 9.79 10.19 -7.62
C SER A 229 8.86 9.03 -7.30
N ILE A 230 7.63 9.34 -6.85
CA ILE A 230 6.56 8.36 -6.64
C ILE A 230 6.18 7.62 -7.93
N HIS A 231 6.31 8.28 -9.09
CA HIS A 231 6.05 7.66 -10.38
C HIS A 231 7.05 6.56 -10.70
N GLU A 232 8.34 6.81 -10.44
CA GLU A 232 9.40 5.82 -10.62
C GLU A 232 9.29 4.64 -9.62
N VAL A 233 8.67 4.85 -8.45
CA VAL A 233 8.27 3.75 -7.54
C VAL A 233 7.25 2.85 -8.24
N GLY A 234 6.24 3.45 -8.88
CA GLY A 234 5.24 2.73 -9.68
C GLY A 234 5.87 1.90 -10.79
N GLU A 235 6.80 2.48 -11.56
CA GLU A 235 7.54 1.76 -12.61
C GLU A 235 8.37 0.59 -12.05
N LEU A 236 9.04 0.79 -10.90
CA LEU A 236 9.83 -0.25 -10.25
C LEU A 236 8.96 -1.40 -9.74
N LEU A 237 7.84 -1.09 -9.10
CA LEU A 237 6.90 -2.09 -8.58
C LEU A 237 6.22 -2.85 -9.73
N ASP A 238 5.84 -2.18 -10.82
CA ASP A 238 5.30 -2.83 -12.03
C ASP A 238 6.34 -3.78 -12.65
N ALA A 239 7.59 -3.35 -12.78
CA ALA A 239 8.67 -4.20 -13.27
C ALA A 239 8.89 -5.43 -12.37
N LEU A 240 8.83 -5.26 -11.04
CA LEU A 240 8.92 -6.36 -10.08
C LEU A 240 7.75 -7.33 -10.24
N ALA A 241 6.52 -6.82 -10.36
CA ALA A 241 5.32 -7.63 -10.56
C ALA A 241 5.40 -8.47 -11.84
N ARG A 242 5.81 -7.86 -12.96
CA ARG A 242 6.00 -8.57 -14.24
C ARG A 242 7.06 -9.66 -14.14
N ALA A 243 8.23 -9.34 -13.60
CA ALA A 243 9.32 -10.32 -13.44
C ALA A 243 8.93 -11.46 -12.48
N ARG A 244 8.15 -11.16 -11.43
CA ARG A 244 7.62 -12.15 -10.48
C ARG A 244 6.63 -13.09 -11.16
N ALA A 245 5.73 -12.54 -11.99
CA ALA A 245 4.79 -13.32 -12.79
C ALA A 245 5.51 -14.24 -13.77
N GLU A 246 6.58 -13.80 -14.43
CA GLU A 246 7.37 -14.63 -15.35
C GLU A 246 8.06 -15.82 -14.65
N ARG A 247 8.52 -15.64 -13.40
CA ARG A 247 9.06 -16.74 -12.59
C ARG A 247 7.99 -17.79 -12.31
N ILE A 248 6.79 -17.33 -11.99
CA ILE A 248 5.69 -18.19 -11.62
C ILE A 248 5.10 -18.75 -12.90
N ASN A 249 5.44 -20.00 -13.25
CA ASN A 249 4.81 -20.68 -14.37
C ASN A 249 3.28 -20.55 -14.24
N PRO A 250 2.58 -19.86 -15.15
CA PRO A 250 1.14 -19.69 -15.05
C PRO A 250 0.44 -21.04 -14.96
N ALA A 251 0.99 -22.10 -15.56
CA ALA A 251 0.48 -23.46 -15.48
C ALA A 251 0.60 -24.11 -14.08
N ALA A 252 1.41 -23.58 -13.17
CA ALA A 252 1.58 -24.05 -11.78
C ALA A 252 0.67 -23.33 -10.77
N LEU A 253 0.07 -22.19 -11.14
CA LEU A 253 -0.88 -21.45 -10.31
C LEU A 253 -2.23 -22.18 -10.19
N ARG A 254 -2.93 -22.04 -9.06
CA ARG A 254 -4.34 -22.42 -9.00
C ARG A 254 -5.13 -21.52 -9.95
N VAL A 255 -6.24 -22.02 -10.48
CA VAL A 255 -7.07 -21.26 -11.43
C VAL A 255 -7.51 -19.90 -10.86
N ALA A 256 -7.86 -19.85 -9.57
CA ALA A 256 -8.21 -18.60 -8.87
C ALA A 256 -7.05 -17.59 -8.83
N ASP A 257 -5.83 -18.05 -8.57
CA ASP A 257 -4.64 -17.17 -8.50
C ASP A 257 -4.27 -16.61 -9.89
N ARG A 258 -4.45 -17.41 -10.96
CA ARG A 258 -4.28 -16.93 -12.35
C ARG A 258 -5.28 -15.84 -12.69
N LEU A 259 -6.52 -16.02 -12.23
CA LEU A 259 -7.60 -15.09 -12.48
C LEU A 259 -7.38 -13.78 -11.73
N ALA A 260 -7.01 -13.85 -10.44
CA ALA A 260 -6.65 -12.68 -9.65
C ALA A 260 -5.48 -11.90 -10.29
N LEU A 261 -4.46 -12.61 -10.79
CA LEU A 261 -3.34 -12.00 -11.50
C LEU A 261 -3.77 -11.33 -12.81
N ALA A 262 -4.65 -11.97 -13.59
CA ALA A 262 -5.19 -11.38 -14.82
C ALA A 262 -6.03 -10.12 -14.54
N CYS A 263 -6.86 -10.15 -13.49
CA CYS A 263 -7.66 -9.00 -13.07
C CYS A 263 -6.79 -7.85 -12.55
N ALA A 264 -5.75 -8.13 -11.74
CA ALA A 264 -4.84 -7.11 -11.23
C ALA A 264 -4.04 -6.45 -12.37
N ASN A 265 -3.57 -7.24 -13.34
CA ASN A 265 -2.91 -6.71 -14.54
C ASN A 265 -3.87 -5.86 -15.39
N MET A 266 -5.14 -6.28 -15.51
CA MET A 266 -6.16 -5.49 -16.20
C MET A 266 -6.41 -4.16 -15.51
N ALA A 267 -6.58 -4.18 -14.19
CA ALA A 267 -6.79 -2.99 -13.38
C ALA A 267 -5.60 -2.03 -13.48
N ALA A 268 -4.37 -2.54 -13.49
CA ALA A 268 -3.15 -1.76 -13.71
C ALA A 268 -3.15 -1.06 -15.09
N VAL A 269 -3.50 -1.79 -16.14
CA VAL A 269 -3.59 -1.24 -17.50
C VAL A 269 -4.70 -0.21 -17.60
N LEU A 270 -5.86 -0.47 -17.00
CA LEU A 270 -7.01 0.43 -16.96
C LEU A 270 -6.71 1.72 -16.19
N ALA A 271 -6.00 1.64 -15.06
CA ALA A 271 -5.64 2.78 -14.22
C ALA A 271 -4.62 3.72 -14.87
N GLN A 272 -3.90 3.25 -15.91
CA GLN A 272 -2.85 4.00 -16.61
C GLN A 272 -3.28 4.46 -18.01
N ALA A 273 -4.42 4.02 -18.53
CA ALA A 273 -4.85 4.33 -19.90
C ALA A 273 -5.69 5.61 -19.97
N THR A 274 -5.28 6.56 -20.81
CA THR A 274 -6.19 7.65 -21.25
C THR A 274 -7.21 7.11 -22.26
N PRO A 275 -8.38 7.77 -22.45
CA PRO A 275 -9.40 7.32 -23.41
C PRO A 275 -8.87 7.07 -24.83
N GLU A 276 -7.84 7.82 -25.25
CA GLU A 276 -7.23 7.72 -26.58
C GLU A 276 -6.21 6.57 -26.69
N GLN A 277 -5.70 6.04 -25.58
CA GLN A 277 -4.68 4.99 -25.55
C GLN A 277 -5.25 3.56 -25.55
N TRP A 278 -6.58 3.44 -25.46
CA TRP A 278 -7.29 2.16 -25.33
C TRP A 278 -7.20 1.27 -26.58
N ASP A 279 -7.29 1.85 -27.79
CA ASP A 279 -7.54 1.09 -29.02
C ASP A 279 -6.45 0.09 -29.43
N ALA A 280 -5.17 0.36 -29.14
CA ALA A 280 -4.07 -0.46 -29.68
C ALA A 280 -3.36 -1.33 -28.62
N ARG A 281 -3.15 -0.79 -27.41
CA ARG A 281 -2.32 -1.45 -26.38
C ARG A 281 -3.14 -2.37 -25.49
N ALA A 282 -4.40 -2.00 -25.20
CA ALA A 282 -5.30 -2.78 -24.36
C ALA A 282 -5.72 -4.06 -25.07
N HIS A 283 -6.12 -3.99 -26.35
CA HIS A 283 -6.58 -5.14 -27.13
C HIS A 283 -5.51 -6.24 -27.21
N SER A 284 -4.27 -5.91 -27.57
CA SER A 284 -3.17 -6.89 -27.65
C SER A 284 -2.83 -7.53 -26.30
N THR A 285 -2.90 -6.76 -25.20
CA THR A 285 -2.61 -7.25 -23.86
C THR A 285 -3.74 -8.17 -23.35
N LEU A 286 -4.99 -7.78 -23.60
CA LEU A 286 -6.20 -8.55 -23.34
C LEU A 286 -6.20 -9.88 -24.09
N SER A 287 -5.97 -9.88 -25.40
CA SER A 287 -5.92 -11.11 -26.21
C SER A 287 -4.85 -12.07 -25.70
N SER A 288 -3.70 -11.56 -25.26
CA SER A 288 -2.63 -12.37 -24.68
C SER A 288 -3.00 -12.96 -23.32
N LEU A 289 -3.66 -12.19 -22.44
CA LEU A 289 -4.16 -12.66 -21.13
C LEU A 289 -5.26 -13.71 -21.28
N ILE A 290 -6.20 -13.49 -22.21
CA ILE A 290 -7.28 -14.42 -22.56
C ILE A 290 -6.70 -15.74 -23.09
N ALA A 291 -5.66 -15.68 -23.92
CA ALA A 291 -5.00 -16.87 -24.46
C ALA A 291 -4.26 -17.70 -23.41
N GLN A 292 -3.83 -17.09 -22.30
CA GLN A 292 -3.01 -17.72 -21.24
C GLN A 292 -3.83 -18.25 -20.05
N THR A 293 -5.12 -17.92 -19.94
CA THR A 293 -5.98 -18.32 -18.81
C THR A 293 -6.70 -19.65 -19.11
N PRO A 294 -6.61 -20.69 -18.25
CA PRO A 294 -7.27 -21.97 -18.49
C PRO A 294 -8.80 -21.84 -18.42
N ARG A 295 -9.49 -22.74 -19.13
CA ARG A 295 -10.87 -22.60 -19.60
C ARG A 295 -11.99 -23.32 -18.81
N PRO A 296 -12.08 -23.33 -17.46
CA PRO A 296 -13.32 -23.72 -16.79
C PRO A 296 -14.35 -22.59 -16.84
N ALA A 297 -15.63 -22.93 -17.07
CA ALA A 297 -16.74 -21.98 -17.10
C ALA A 297 -16.87 -21.13 -15.81
N ALA A 298 -16.46 -21.68 -14.66
CA ALA A 298 -16.48 -20.98 -13.37
C ALA A 298 -15.47 -19.81 -13.30
N ALA A 299 -14.28 -19.98 -13.88
CA ALA A 299 -13.24 -18.95 -13.90
C ALA A 299 -13.66 -17.75 -14.77
N TRP A 300 -14.38 -18.03 -15.86
CA TRP A 300 -14.93 -16.99 -16.74
C TRP A 300 -16.07 -16.22 -16.09
N ALA A 301 -16.96 -16.88 -15.36
CA ALA A 301 -18.02 -16.20 -14.62
C ALA A 301 -17.46 -15.24 -13.56
N GLU A 302 -16.34 -15.61 -12.93
CA GLU A 302 -15.64 -14.77 -11.95
C GLU A 302 -14.85 -13.62 -12.62
N PHE A 303 -14.23 -13.88 -13.78
CA PHE A 303 -13.64 -12.84 -14.63
C PHE A 303 -14.64 -11.75 -15.02
N THR A 304 -15.83 -12.17 -15.49
CA THR A 304 -16.91 -11.25 -15.86
C THR A 304 -17.34 -10.41 -14.66
N ARG A 305 -17.57 -11.03 -13.49
CA ARG A 305 -17.92 -10.30 -12.26
C ARG A 305 -16.85 -9.28 -11.84
N ALA A 306 -15.58 -9.66 -11.89
CA ALA A 306 -14.48 -8.76 -11.54
C ALA A 306 -14.34 -7.59 -12.53
N THR A 307 -14.56 -7.86 -13.82
CA THR A 307 -14.57 -6.82 -14.86
C THR A 307 -15.75 -5.86 -14.68
N SER A 308 -16.93 -6.36 -14.33
CA SER A 308 -18.09 -5.54 -13.98
C SER A 308 -17.84 -4.68 -12.73
N ALA A 309 -17.23 -5.24 -11.68
CA ALA A 309 -16.87 -4.46 -10.49
C ALA A 309 -15.83 -3.37 -10.80
N ALA A 310 -14.87 -3.64 -11.69
CA ALA A 310 -13.90 -2.63 -12.13
C ALA A 310 -14.56 -1.51 -12.96
N LEU A 311 -15.60 -1.84 -13.74
CA LEU A 311 -16.43 -0.86 -14.46
C LEU A 311 -17.22 0.03 -13.51
N ASP A 312 -17.75 -0.54 -12.41
CA ASP A 312 -18.44 0.23 -11.37
C ASP A 312 -17.51 1.25 -10.70
N VAL A 313 -16.24 0.85 -10.44
CA VAL A 313 -15.20 1.73 -9.90
C VAL A 313 -14.83 2.85 -10.89
N ALA A 314 -14.82 2.56 -12.19
CA ALA A 314 -14.62 3.57 -13.23
C ALA A 314 -15.83 4.49 -13.44
N GLY A 315 -17.00 4.14 -12.86
CA GLY A 315 -18.28 4.84 -12.98
C GLY A 315 -18.94 4.68 -14.35
N GLU A 316 -20.24 4.33 -14.40
CA GLU A 316 -21.00 4.11 -15.64
C GLU A 316 -20.95 5.30 -16.63
N GLU A 317 -20.72 6.52 -16.13
CA GLU A 317 -20.66 7.75 -16.92
C GLU A 317 -19.29 8.07 -17.52
N SER A 318 -18.21 7.35 -17.16
CA SER A 318 -16.89 7.63 -17.73
C SER A 318 -16.81 7.17 -19.19
N ALA A 319 -16.10 7.92 -20.03
CA ALA A 319 -15.91 7.54 -21.43
C ALA A 319 -15.26 6.16 -21.56
N LEU A 320 -14.37 5.83 -20.62
CA LEU A 320 -13.70 4.54 -20.49
C LEU A 320 -14.69 3.41 -20.14
N ALA A 321 -15.54 3.60 -19.13
CA ALA A 321 -16.55 2.61 -18.76
C ALA A 321 -17.54 2.34 -19.90
N ARG A 322 -17.94 3.38 -20.65
CA ARG A 322 -18.81 3.23 -21.82
C ARG A 322 -18.16 2.45 -22.96
N VAL A 323 -16.88 2.67 -23.23
CA VAL A 323 -16.16 1.92 -24.28
C VAL A 323 -15.97 0.46 -23.86
N ILE A 324 -15.61 0.21 -22.60
CA ILE A 324 -15.44 -1.16 -22.08
C ILE A 324 -16.79 -1.90 -22.05
N ALA A 325 -17.87 -1.26 -21.57
CA ALA A 325 -19.19 -1.86 -21.55
C ALA A 325 -19.73 -2.15 -22.97
N ARG A 326 -19.40 -1.30 -23.95
CA ARG A 326 -19.86 -1.45 -25.34
C ARG A 326 -19.06 -2.47 -26.15
N GLU A 327 -17.75 -2.51 -25.98
CA GLU A 327 -16.87 -3.30 -26.84
C GLU A 327 -16.38 -4.57 -26.14
N LEU A 328 -16.03 -4.49 -24.84
CA LEU A 328 -15.35 -5.58 -24.14
C LEU A 328 -16.32 -6.57 -23.49
N VAL A 329 -17.36 -6.07 -22.79
CA VAL A 329 -18.36 -6.94 -22.13
C VAL A 329 -19.05 -7.88 -23.14
N PRO A 330 -19.49 -7.42 -24.33
CA PRO A 330 -20.14 -8.31 -25.29
C PRO A 330 -19.20 -9.38 -25.86
N GLU A 331 -17.91 -9.08 -26.04
CA GLU A 331 -16.93 -10.09 -26.49
C GLU A 331 -16.62 -11.11 -25.41
N ILE A 332 -16.44 -10.69 -24.15
CA ILE A 332 -16.27 -11.59 -23.00
C ILE A 332 -17.50 -12.49 -22.87
N GLU A 333 -18.70 -11.93 -22.95
CA GLU A 333 -19.94 -12.70 -22.88
C GLU A 333 -20.15 -13.63 -24.08
N ALA A 334 -19.80 -13.21 -25.29
CA ALA A 334 -19.89 -14.04 -26.48
C ALA A 334 -18.93 -15.23 -26.39
N CYS A 335 -17.71 -15.00 -25.90
CA CYS A 335 -16.74 -16.06 -25.63
C CYS A 335 -17.25 -17.01 -24.53
N ALA A 336 -17.83 -16.49 -23.45
CA ALA A 336 -18.44 -17.29 -22.39
C ALA A 336 -19.62 -18.13 -22.90
N ARG A 337 -20.48 -17.59 -23.77
CA ARG A 337 -21.60 -18.31 -24.41
C ARG A 337 -21.13 -19.41 -25.37
N ASP A 338 -20.13 -19.13 -26.21
CA ASP A 338 -19.51 -20.13 -27.11
C ASP A 338 -18.81 -21.24 -26.32
N LEU A 339 -18.19 -20.92 -25.19
CA LEU A 339 -17.59 -21.93 -24.30
C LEU A 339 -18.65 -22.76 -23.56
N ALA A 340 -19.72 -22.13 -23.07
CA ALA A 340 -20.84 -22.84 -22.44
C ALA A 340 -21.55 -23.79 -23.41
N SER A 341 -21.66 -23.42 -24.69
CA SER A 341 -22.28 -24.26 -25.73
C SER A 341 -21.38 -25.42 -26.15
N ARG A 342 -20.05 -25.23 -26.20
CA ARG A 342 -19.08 -26.26 -26.59
C ARG A 342 -18.80 -27.30 -25.52
N TRP A 343 -18.93 -26.95 -24.24
CA TRP A 343 -18.53 -27.81 -23.13
C TRP A 343 -19.69 -28.29 -22.25
N GLY A 344 -20.92 -27.90 -22.58
CA GLY A 344 -22.15 -28.42 -22.00
C GLY A 344 -22.45 -27.90 -20.60
N ALA A 345 -23.63 -27.32 -20.39
CA ALA A 345 -24.14 -26.85 -19.10
C ALA A 345 -24.53 -28.01 -18.14
N ARG A 346 -23.65 -28.99 -17.93
CA ARG A 346 -23.83 -29.99 -16.86
C ARG A 346 -22.66 -30.00 -15.88
N THR A 347 -23.04 -29.61 -14.67
CA THR A 347 -22.55 -30.05 -13.35
C THR A 347 -21.20 -29.54 -12.85
N TYR A 348 -21.26 -28.43 -12.11
CA TYR A 348 -20.50 -28.21 -10.88
C TYR A 348 -21.45 -27.70 -9.78
N LEU A 349 -22.42 -28.53 -9.41
CA LEU A 349 -22.96 -28.56 -8.06
C LEU A 349 -22.92 -30.03 -7.66
N GLY A 350 -22.12 -30.33 -6.64
CA GLY A 350 -21.79 -31.70 -6.25
C GLY A 350 -23.01 -32.55 -5.90
N GLY A 351 -22.93 -33.82 -6.28
CA GLY A 351 -23.74 -34.93 -5.76
C GLY A 351 -22.95 -36.23 -5.95
N PRO A 352 -23.00 -37.19 -5.02
CA PRO A 352 -22.09 -38.34 -5.03
C PRO A 352 -22.53 -39.46 -5.98
N ALA A 353 -21.51 -40.10 -6.56
CA ALA A 353 -21.44 -41.29 -7.41
C ALA A 353 -22.19 -41.26 -8.76
#